data_AF-A0A239R972-F1
#
_entry.id   AF-A0A239R972-F1
#
_cell.length_a   1.000
_cell.length_b   1.000
_cell.length_c   1.000
_cell.angle_alpha   90.00
_cell.angle_beta   90.00
_cell.angle_gamma   90.00
#
_symmetry.space_group_name_H-M   'P 1'
#
loop_
_entity.id
_entity.type
_entity.pdbx_description
1 polymer ?
#
loop_
_entity_poly.entity_id
_entity_poly.type
_entity_poly.pdbx_seq_one_letter_code
_entity_poly.pdbx_strand_id
1 'polypeptide(L)'
;MSIAGFIVITLIIVFGAVFIYVTSKINSMEIKSRDRGAEIDSGIWDRTFRLSKMIDIIREKGIENDIDVPDTNSFGLGSSAVLQSTRAEQLDTADKKLRKLLKEHPELLKNEEFQVNLEKFNTARQELFAYSLAYNKCTSAYNSYISGFPASVLATLNKKNDRPLFGYVFTEIKED
;
A
#
# COMPACT_ATOMS: atom_id res chain seq x y z
N MET A 1 -52.93 21.98 3.60
CA MET A 1 -51.47 22.19 3.60
C MET A 1 -51.17 23.21 2.50
N SER A 2 -50.63 24.38 2.83
CA SER A 2 -50.29 25.39 1.83
C SER A 2 -49.20 24.86 0.90
N ILE A 3 -49.18 25.29 -0.36
CA ILE A 3 -48.16 24.91 -1.37
C ILE A 3 -46.74 25.10 -0.81
N ALA A 4 -46.54 26.17 -0.04
CA ALA A 4 -45.29 26.44 0.68
C ALA A 4 -44.90 25.32 1.68
N GLY A 5 -45.86 24.74 2.42
CA GLY A 5 -45.60 23.64 3.35
C GLY A 5 -45.17 22.36 2.64
N PHE A 6 -45.77 22.06 1.47
CA PHE A 6 -45.36 20.92 0.66
C PHE A 6 -43.92 21.10 0.13
N ILE A 7 -43.59 22.30 -0.37
CA ILE A 7 -42.24 22.63 -0.85
C ILE A 7 -41.19 22.43 0.26
N VAL A 8 -41.47 22.89 1.48
CA VAL A 8 -40.54 22.74 2.62
C VAL A 8 -40.32 21.27 2.97
N ILE A 9 -41.38 20.47 3.05
CA ILE A 9 -41.29 19.03 3.36
C ILE A 9 -40.49 18.31 2.27
N THR A 10 -40.76 18.59 0.99
CA THR A 10 -40.01 18.01 -0.13
C THR A 10 -38.53 18.36 -0.06
N LEU A 11 -38.19 19.62 0.24
CA LEU A 11 -36.80 20.06 0.43
C LEU A 11 -36.09 19.28 1.54
N ILE A 12 -36.73 19.11 2.69
CA ILE A 12 -36.16 18.35 3.82
C ILE A 12 -35.88 16.90 3.42
N ILE A 13 -36.81 16.25 2.73
CA ILE A 13 -36.64 14.87 2.27
C ILE A 13 -35.48 14.77 1.27
N VAL A 14 -35.41 15.69 0.31
CA VAL A 14 -34.33 15.73 -0.70
C VAL A 14 -32.97 15.94 -0.02
N PHE A 15 -32.84 16.90 0.88
CA PHE A 15 -31.59 17.15 1.60
C PHE A 15 -31.19 15.96 2.49
N GLY A 16 -32.14 15.35 3.18
CA GLY A 16 -31.90 14.15 3.99
C GLY A 16 -31.40 12.97 3.14
N ALA A 17 -32.02 12.74 1.98
CA ALA A 17 -31.60 11.69 1.05
C ALA A 17 -30.19 11.93 0.51
N VAL A 18 -29.87 13.17 0.11
CA VAL A 18 -28.53 13.56 -0.35
C VAL A 18 -27.49 13.37 0.76
N PHE A 19 -27.81 13.77 1.99
CA PHE A 19 -26.91 13.61 3.14
C PHE A 19 -26.52 12.15 3.38
N ILE A 20 -27.50 11.24 3.40
CA ILE A 20 -27.29 9.80 3.62
C ILE A 20 -26.48 9.21 2.45
N TYR A 21 -26.85 9.53 1.22
CA TYR A 21 -26.18 9.01 0.02
C TYR A 21 -24.70 9.43 -0.03
N VAL A 22 -24.42 10.72 0.18
CA VAL A 22 -23.06 11.25 0.12
C VAL A 22 -22.21 10.68 1.24
N THR A 23 -22.72 10.62 2.48
CA THR A 23 -22.00 10.04 3.62
C THR A 23 -21.65 8.57 3.39
N SER A 24 -22.62 7.78 2.91
CA SER A 24 -22.39 6.36 2.57
C SER A 24 -21.32 6.20 1.49
N LYS A 25 -21.35 7.05 0.46
CA LYS A 25 -20.38 7.03 -0.63
C LYS A 25 -18.97 7.41 -0.17
N ILE A 26 -18.81 8.43 0.68
CA ILE A 26 -17.51 8.79 1.29
C ILE A 26 -16.92 7.58 2.02
N ASN A 27 -17.70 6.97 2.92
CA ASN A 27 -17.25 5.82 3.71
C ASN A 27 -16.90 4.63 2.81
N SER A 28 -17.69 4.34 1.78
CA SER A 28 -17.41 3.26 0.84
C SER A 28 -16.08 3.47 0.10
N MET A 29 -15.80 4.70 -0.35
CA MET A 29 -14.56 5.02 -1.05
C MET A 29 -13.34 4.99 -0.12
N GLU A 30 -13.50 5.42 1.12
CA GLU A 30 -12.47 5.35 2.15
C GLU A 30 -12.10 3.90 2.51
N ILE A 31 -13.11 3.03 2.68
CA ILE A 31 -12.91 1.60 2.95
C ILE A 31 -12.15 0.98 1.78
N LYS A 32 -12.56 1.25 0.53
CA LYS A 32 -11.84 0.75 -0.66
C LYS A 32 -10.38 1.19 -0.69
N SER A 33 -10.08 2.46 -0.39
CA SER A 33 -8.69 2.95 -0.28
C SER A 33 -7.93 2.21 0.82
N ARG A 34 -8.55 1.97 1.99
CA ARG A 34 -7.93 1.22 3.09
C ARG A 34 -7.65 -0.23 2.72
N ASP A 35 -8.59 -0.91 2.08
CA ASP A 35 -8.46 -2.31 1.70
C ASP A 35 -7.31 -2.48 0.69
N ARG A 36 -7.18 -1.56 -0.28
CA ARG A 36 -6.01 -1.51 -1.18
C ARG A 36 -4.70 -1.21 -0.45
N GLY A 37 -4.75 -0.40 0.61
CA GLY A 37 -3.59 -0.18 1.47
C GLY A 37 -3.14 -1.45 2.20
N ALA A 38 -4.07 -2.32 2.58
CA ALA A 38 -3.74 -3.61 3.20
C ALA A 38 -3.10 -4.60 2.20
N GLU A 39 -3.45 -4.53 0.91
CA GLU A 39 -2.76 -5.31 -0.14
C GLU A 39 -1.27 -4.91 -0.25
N ILE A 40 -0.97 -3.61 -0.12
CA ILE A 40 0.42 -3.10 -0.06
C ILE A 40 1.15 -3.67 1.17
N ASP A 41 0.52 -3.63 2.36
CA ASP A 41 1.11 -4.21 3.57
C ASP A 41 1.43 -5.70 3.40
N SER A 42 0.52 -6.47 2.78
CA SER A 42 0.71 -7.89 2.49
C SER A 42 1.89 -8.12 1.55
N GLY A 43 2.03 -7.32 0.49
CA GLY A 43 3.15 -7.43 -0.46
C GLY A 43 4.49 -7.10 0.18
N ILE A 44 4.55 -6.06 1.01
CA ILE A 44 5.76 -5.72 1.79
C ILE A 44 6.11 -6.84 2.77
N TRP A 45 5.10 -7.41 3.44
CA TRP A 45 5.30 -8.49 4.39
C TRP A 45 5.86 -9.76 3.73
N ASP A 46 5.26 -10.24 2.63
CA ASP A 46 5.77 -11.43 1.93
C ASP A 46 7.19 -11.17 1.40
N ARG A 47 7.44 -9.99 0.80
CA ARG A 47 8.78 -9.63 0.33
C ARG A 47 9.81 -9.62 1.47
N THR A 48 9.47 -9.09 2.64
CA THR A 48 10.34 -9.11 3.82
C THR A 48 10.58 -10.54 4.30
N PHE A 49 9.53 -11.36 4.38
CA PHE A 49 9.64 -12.76 4.78
C PHE A 49 10.57 -13.57 3.87
N ARG A 50 10.45 -13.39 2.54
CA ARG A 50 11.36 -14.03 1.57
C ARG A 50 12.80 -13.58 1.74
N LEU A 51 13.02 -12.29 1.99
CA LEU A 51 14.35 -11.77 2.27
C LEU A 51 14.95 -12.43 3.52
N SER A 52 14.20 -12.51 4.63
CA SER A 52 14.65 -13.19 5.85
C SER A 52 15.10 -14.61 5.56
N LYS A 53 14.32 -15.37 4.78
CA LYS A 53 14.67 -16.74 4.39
C LYS A 53 15.94 -16.83 3.55
N MET A 54 16.14 -15.91 2.62
CA MET A 54 17.39 -15.84 1.87
C MET A 54 18.59 -15.52 2.76
N ILE A 55 18.43 -14.61 3.73
CA ILE A 55 19.49 -14.26 4.69
C ILE A 55 19.82 -15.44 5.62
N ASP A 56 18.83 -16.21 6.06
CA ASP A 56 19.06 -17.42 6.86
C ASP A 56 19.97 -18.42 6.11
N ILE A 57 19.68 -18.68 4.82
CA ILE A 57 20.51 -19.57 3.97
C ILE A 57 21.93 -19.00 3.78
N ILE A 58 22.07 -17.68 3.58
CA ILE A 58 23.38 -17.03 3.45
C ILE A 58 24.19 -17.20 4.74
N ARG A 59 23.55 -17.05 5.91
CA ARG A 59 24.17 -17.25 7.23
C ARG A 59 24.56 -18.71 7.48
N GLU A 60 23.72 -19.67 7.10
CA GLU A 60 24.03 -21.11 7.21
C GLU A 60 25.26 -21.50 6.40
N LYS A 61 25.52 -20.81 5.29
CA LYS A 61 26.74 -20.98 4.47
C LYS A 61 27.96 -20.26 5.03
N GLY A 62 27.82 -19.53 6.13
CA GLY A 62 28.90 -18.78 6.77
C GLY A 62 29.32 -17.53 5.99
N ILE A 63 28.46 -17.00 5.12
CA ILE A 63 28.75 -15.80 4.33
C ILE A 63 28.35 -14.56 5.15
N GLU A 64 29.32 -13.72 5.48
CA GLU A 64 29.07 -12.44 6.12
C GLU A 64 28.32 -11.50 5.16
N ASN A 65 27.28 -10.84 5.65
CA ASN A 65 26.48 -9.89 4.88
C ASN A 65 26.02 -8.73 5.75
N ASP A 66 25.96 -7.54 5.15
CA ASP A 66 25.49 -6.30 5.78
C ASP A 66 24.03 -5.96 5.39
N ILE A 67 23.26 -6.99 5.00
CA ILE A 67 21.89 -6.85 4.54
C ILE A 67 20.99 -6.75 5.77
N ASP A 68 20.41 -5.56 5.95
CA ASP A 68 19.44 -5.32 7.00
C ASP A 68 18.06 -5.83 6.57
N VAL A 69 17.42 -6.59 7.46
CA VAL A 69 16.08 -7.14 7.23
C VAL A 69 15.10 -6.31 8.07
N PRO A 70 14.17 -5.57 7.44
CA PRO A 70 13.21 -4.78 8.19
C PRO A 70 12.42 -5.63 9.19
N ASP A 71 12.28 -5.17 10.43
CA ASP A 71 11.59 -5.92 11.48
C ASP A 71 10.09 -6.08 11.14
N THR A 72 9.67 -7.33 10.90
CA THR A 72 8.29 -7.71 10.58
C THR A 72 7.34 -7.57 11.78
N ASN A 73 7.82 -7.63 13.01
CA ASN A 73 6.96 -7.55 14.21
C ASN A 73 6.48 -6.12 14.49
N SER A 74 7.15 -5.12 13.92
CA SER A 74 6.74 -3.72 13.96
C SER A 74 5.58 -3.40 12.99
N PHE A 75 5.10 -4.36 12.20
CA PHE A 75 4.06 -4.17 11.19
C PHE A 75 2.68 -4.62 11.68
N GLY A 76 1.77 -3.66 11.83
CA GLY A 76 0.34 -3.93 11.83
C GLY A 76 -0.25 -3.71 10.43
N LEU A 77 -1.33 -4.42 10.12
CA LEU A 77 -2.19 -4.11 8.98
C LEU A 77 -2.76 -2.70 9.14
N GLY A 78 -2.78 -1.92 8.06
CA GLY A 78 -3.29 -0.56 8.05
C GLY A 78 -2.23 0.49 8.36
N SER A 79 -0.97 0.24 7.98
CA SER A 79 0.09 1.23 8.06
C SER A 79 -0.20 2.44 7.15
N SER A 80 0.38 3.60 7.45
CA SER A 80 0.23 4.77 6.58
C SER A 80 0.96 4.55 5.25
N ALA A 81 0.44 5.10 4.14
CA ALA A 81 1.07 4.96 2.83
C ALA A 81 2.52 5.48 2.80
N VAL A 82 2.82 6.51 3.61
CA VAL A 82 4.18 7.03 3.79
C VAL A 82 5.08 5.97 4.42
N LEU A 83 4.64 5.35 5.51
CA LEU A 83 5.41 4.30 6.17
C LEU A 83 5.61 3.08 5.25
N GLN A 84 4.57 2.69 4.52
CA GLN A 84 4.65 1.63 3.52
C GLN A 84 5.71 1.95 2.45
N SER A 85 5.73 3.19 1.95
CA SER A 85 6.70 3.61 0.91
C SER A 85 8.15 3.56 1.41
N THR A 86 8.43 4.06 2.62
CA THR A 86 9.77 4.00 3.22
C THR A 86 10.26 2.56 3.35
N ARG A 87 9.37 1.62 3.69
CA ARG A 87 9.75 0.21 3.85
C ARG A 87 9.94 -0.50 2.52
N ALA A 88 9.17 -0.13 1.49
CA ALA A 88 9.44 -0.58 0.13
C ALA A 88 10.84 -0.13 -0.35
N GLU A 89 11.26 1.09 0.00
CA GLU A 89 12.61 1.61 -0.30
C GLU A 89 13.73 0.88 0.47
N GLN A 90 13.49 0.53 1.73
CA GLN A 90 14.41 -0.31 2.52
C GLN A 90 14.60 -1.68 1.88
N LEU A 91 13.52 -2.33 1.43
CA LEU A 91 13.59 -3.61 0.73
C LEU A 91 14.32 -3.51 -0.62
N ASP A 92 14.17 -2.41 -1.34
CA ASP A 92 14.96 -2.16 -2.57
C ASP A 92 16.45 -1.94 -2.29
N THR A 93 16.77 -1.30 -1.16
CA THR A 93 18.15 -1.15 -0.72
C THR A 93 18.76 -2.51 -0.36
N ALA A 94 18.00 -3.35 0.35
CA ALA A 94 18.40 -4.71 0.66
C ALA A 94 18.57 -5.57 -0.62
N ASP A 95 17.67 -5.43 -1.60
CA ASP A 95 17.75 -6.13 -2.90
C ASP A 95 19.03 -5.76 -3.67
N LYS A 96 19.40 -4.47 -3.69
CA LYS A 96 20.67 -4.03 -4.30
C LYS A 96 21.88 -4.69 -3.64
N LYS A 97 21.91 -4.76 -2.31
CA LYS A 97 22.98 -5.44 -1.56
C LYS A 97 22.99 -6.94 -1.83
N LEU A 98 21.81 -7.58 -1.82
CA LEU A 98 21.65 -8.99 -2.14
C LEU A 98 22.18 -9.33 -3.53
N ARG A 99 21.86 -8.53 -4.55
CA ARG A 99 22.36 -8.72 -5.91
C ARG A 99 23.86 -8.54 -6.03
N LYS A 100 24.46 -7.61 -5.29
CA LYS A 100 25.92 -7.49 -5.20
C LYS A 100 26.54 -8.76 -4.60
N LEU A 101 25.96 -9.26 -3.50
CA LEU A 101 26.41 -10.49 -2.84
C LEU A 101 26.29 -11.69 -3.77
N LEU A 102 25.23 -11.80 -4.57
CA LEU A 102 25.06 -12.88 -5.54
C LEU A 102 26.10 -12.88 -6.67
N LYS A 103 26.66 -11.71 -7.01
CA LYS A 103 27.79 -11.62 -7.95
C LYS A 103 29.07 -12.17 -7.33
N GLU A 104 29.28 -11.93 -6.04
CA GLU A 104 30.44 -12.41 -5.28
C GLU A 104 30.32 -13.91 -4.93
N HIS A 105 29.08 -14.40 -4.74
CA HIS A 105 28.75 -15.75 -4.29
C HIS A 105 27.72 -16.44 -5.21
N PRO A 106 28.06 -16.75 -6.48
CA PRO A 106 27.14 -17.37 -7.43
C PRO A 106 26.70 -18.78 -7.01
N GLU A 107 27.40 -19.44 -6.08
CA GLU A 107 27.02 -20.73 -5.50
C GLU A 107 25.69 -20.69 -4.73
N LEU A 108 25.25 -19.52 -4.27
CA LEU A 108 23.93 -19.35 -3.64
C LEU A 108 22.81 -19.65 -4.62
N LEU A 109 23.00 -19.31 -5.90
CA LEU A 109 22.04 -19.63 -6.95
C LEU A 109 21.94 -21.13 -7.21
N LYS A 110 22.86 -21.98 -6.72
CA LYS A 110 22.72 -23.44 -6.86
C LYS A 110 21.81 -24.05 -5.80
N ASN A 111 21.44 -23.30 -4.76
CA ASN A 111 20.51 -23.75 -3.74
C ASN A 111 19.07 -23.51 -4.23
N GLU A 112 18.31 -24.59 -4.37
CA GLU A 112 16.92 -24.56 -4.86
C GLU A 112 16.00 -23.72 -3.96
N GLU A 113 16.14 -23.84 -2.63
CA GLU A 113 15.34 -23.05 -1.69
C GLU A 113 15.64 -21.55 -1.79
N PHE A 114 16.91 -21.20 -2.01
CA PHE A 114 17.32 -19.82 -2.25
C PHE A 114 16.69 -19.27 -3.53
N GLN A 115 16.76 -20.02 -4.65
CA GLN A 115 16.15 -19.61 -5.91
C GLN A 115 14.65 -19.39 -5.79
N VAL A 116 13.93 -20.31 -5.14
CA VAL A 116 12.48 -20.20 -4.95
C VAL A 116 12.12 -18.95 -4.13
N ASN A 117 12.88 -18.64 -3.08
CA ASN A 117 12.64 -17.43 -2.30
C ASN A 117 13.01 -16.16 -3.08
N LEU A 118 14.07 -16.18 -3.90
CA LEU A 118 14.46 -15.06 -4.76
C LEU A 118 13.41 -14.78 -5.84
N GLU A 119 12.86 -15.81 -6.48
CA GLU A 119 11.78 -15.67 -7.46
C GLU A 119 10.54 -15.04 -6.80
N LYS A 120 10.09 -15.58 -5.67
CA LYS A 120 8.95 -15.03 -4.92
C LYS A 120 9.19 -13.60 -4.44
N PHE A 121 10.42 -13.29 -4.00
CA PHE A 121 10.81 -11.94 -3.62
C PHE A 121 10.67 -10.94 -4.79
N ASN A 122 11.07 -11.35 -6.01
CA ASN A 122 10.93 -10.55 -7.21
C ASN A 122 9.46 -10.41 -7.64
N THR A 123 8.67 -11.48 -7.55
CA THR A 123 7.23 -11.46 -7.83
C THR A 123 6.50 -10.52 -6.88
N ALA A 124 6.77 -10.59 -5.57
CA ALA A 124 6.18 -9.70 -4.58
C ALA A 124 6.49 -8.22 -4.86
N ARG A 125 7.67 -7.91 -5.42
CA ARG A 125 8.02 -6.55 -5.88
C ARG A 125 7.17 -6.10 -7.08
N GLN A 126 6.92 -6.98 -8.04
CA GLN A 126 6.05 -6.68 -9.19
C GLN A 126 4.59 -6.51 -8.75
N GLU A 127 4.11 -7.34 -7.84
CA GLU A 127 2.77 -7.20 -7.26
C GLU A 127 2.64 -5.90 -6.48
N LEU A 128 3.66 -5.49 -5.72
CA LEU A 128 3.69 -4.21 -5.02
C LEU A 128 3.48 -3.03 -5.97
N PHE A 129 3.99 -3.10 -7.21
CA PHE A 129 3.69 -2.12 -8.26
C PHE A 129 2.20 -2.06 -8.57
N ALA A 130 1.58 -3.21 -8.83
CA ALA A 130 0.15 -3.29 -9.13
C ALA A 130 -0.70 -2.79 -7.93
N TYR A 131 -0.37 -3.19 -6.71
CA TYR A 131 -1.06 -2.74 -5.49
C TYR A 131 -0.93 -1.23 -5.28
N SER A 132 0.26 -0.66 -5.51
CA SER A 132 0.49 0.78 -5.41
C SER A 132 -0.37 1.59 -6.37
N LEU A 133 -0.51 1.12 -7.62
CA LEU A 133 -1.34 1.77 -8.62
C LEU A 133 -2.82 1.68 -8.25
N ALA A 134 -3.28 0.51 -7.80
CA ALA A 134 -4.65 0.29 -7.36
C ALA A 134 -5.00 1.17 -6.16
N TYR A 135 -4.12 1.25 -5.16
CA TYR A 135 -4.27 2.15 -4.02
C TYR A 135 -4.34 3.62 -4.45
N ASN A 136 -3.37 4.08 -5.24
CA ASN A 136 -3.32 5.48 -5.68
C ASN A 136 -4.56 5.86 -6.50
N LYS A 137 -5.10 4.96 -7.33
CA LYS A 137 -6.35 5.17 -8.06
C LYS A 137 -7.55 5.32 -7.11
N CYS A 138 -7.69 4.43 -6.13
CA CYS A 138 -8.77 4.50 -5.14
C CYS A 138 -8.66 5.73 -4.24
N THR A 139 -7.46 6.04 -3.77
CA THR A 139 -7.18 7.20 -2.90
C THR A 139 -7.38 8.51 -3.65
N SER A 140 -6.94 8.62 -4.90
CA SER A 140 -7.19 9.81 -5.73
C SER A 140 -8.68 10.01 -6.00
N ALA A 141 -9.42 8.93 -6.26
CA ALA A 141 -10.87 9.00 -6.43
C ALA A 141 -11.56 9.47 -5.14
N TYR A 142 -11.14 8.98 -3.97
CA TYR A 142 -11.64 9.41 -2.68
C TYR A 142 -11.34 10.90 -2.43
N ASN A 143 -10.08 11.33 -2.55
CA ASN A 143 -9.65 12.73 -2.36
C ASN A 143 -10.39 13.68 -3.32
N SER A 144 -10.55 13.27 -4.59
CA SER A 144 -11.32 14.05 -5.58
C SER A 144 -12.81 14.14 -5.23
N TYR A 145 -13.38 13.09 -4.64
CA TYR A 145 -14.79 13.09 -4.25
C TYR A 145 -15.03 13.97 -3.02
N ILE A 146 -14.17 13.89 -2.00
CA ILE A 146 -14.34 14.69 -0.77
C ILE A 146 -13.98 16.17 -0.97
N SER A 147 -13.28 16.54 -2.05
CA SER A 147 -13.04 17.95 -2.39
C SER A 147 -14.21 18.62 -3.13
N GLY A 148 -15.13 17.85 -3.72
CA GLY A 148 -16.28 18.37 -4.46
C GLY A 148 -17.50 18.72 -3.60
N PHE A 149 -18.25 19.77 -3.94
CA PHE A 149 -19.53 20.07 -3.30
C PHE A 149 -20.63 19.10 -3.79
N PRO A 150 -21.54 18.59 -2.92
CA PRO A 150 -21.71 18.88 -1.48
C PRO A 150 -20.89 17.98 -0.54
N ALA A 151 -20.08 17.07 -1.08
CA ALA A 151 -19.31 16.11 -0.28
C ALA A 151 -18.25 16.76 0.61
N SER A 152 -17.65 17.88 0.20
CA SER A 152 -16.66 18.63 1.00
C SER A 152 -17.21 19.11 2.34
N VAL A 153 -18.42 19.65 2.36
CA VAL A 153 -19.08 20.08 3.61
C VAL A 153 -19.30 18.89 4.54
N LEU A 154 -19.77 17.76 3.99
CA LEU A 154 -20.03 16.54 4.76
C LEU A 154 -18.75 15.85 5.21
N ALA A 155 -17.68 15.93 4.42
CA ALA A 155 -16.36 15.42 4.79
C ALA A 155 -15.80 16.20 5.97
N THR A 156 -15.85 17.53 5.94
CA THR A 156 -15.43 18.39 7.06
C THR A 156 -16.23 18.10 8.33
N LEU A 157 -17.56 17.98 8.23
CA LEU A 157 -18.42 17.65 9.37
C LEU A 157 -18.09 16.28 9.98
N ASN A 158 -17.78 15.28 9.14
CA ASN A 158 -17.44 13.93 9.57
C ASN A 158 -15.93 13.72 9.84
N LYS A 159 -15.13 14.79 9.88
CA LYS A 159 -13.66 14.76 10.08
C LYS A 159 -12.93 13.83 9.10
N LYS A 160 -13.43 13.74 7.86
CA LYS A 160 -12.82 12.96 6.78
C LYS A 160 -11.81 13.86 6.06
N ASN A 161 -10.55 13.47 6.14
CA ASN A 161 -9.44 14.20 5.53
C ASN A 161 -8.93 13.47 4.29
N ASP A 162 -8.18 14.20 3.47
CA ASP A 162 -7.40 13.65 2.37
C ASP A 162 -6.43 12.58 2.88
N ARG A 163 -6.24 11.55 2.06
CA ARG A 163 -5.33 10.45 2.36
C ARG A 163 -4.05 10.59 1.52
N PRO A 164 -2.87 10.31 2.11
CA PRO A 164 -1.62 10.38 1.38
C PRO A 164 -1.59 9.33 0.28
N LEU A 165 -1.01 9.69 -0.87
CA LEU A 165 -0.70 8.73 -1.92
C LEU A 165 0.53 7.90 -1.54
N PHE A 166 0.63 6.71 -2.12
CA PHE A 166 1.82 5.89 -2.04
C PHE A 166 2.85 6.43 -3.05
N GLY A 167 3.81 7.20 -2.54
CA GLY A 167 4.90 7.77 -3.31
C GLY A 167 6.12 6.86 -3.24
N TYR A 168 6.29 5.98 -4.22
CA TYR A 168 7.43 5.07 -4.28
C TYR A 168 7.96 5.02 -5.70
N VAL A 169 9.26 5.25 -5.85
CA VAL A 169 9.93 5.25 -7.15
C VAL A 169 10.47 3.85 -7.41
N PHE A 170 9.78 3.11 -8.27
CA PHE A 170 10.23 1.82 -8.76
C PHE A 170 11.49 2.03 -9.62
N THR A 171 12.65 1.85 -9.00
CA THR A 171 13.92 1.93 -9.72
C THR A 171 14.18 0.57 -10.36
N GLU A 172 14.26 0.51 -11.69
CA GLU A 172 14.75 -0.69 -12.36
C GLU A 172 16.13 -1.03 -11.79
N ILE A 173 16.26 -2.23 -11.23
CA ILE A 173 17.58 -2.73 -10.87
C ILE A 173 18.15 -3.32 -12.14
N LYS A 174 18.92 -2.51 -12.86
CA LYS A 174 19.67 -2.99 -14.02
C LYS A 174 20.68 -4.05 -13.55
N GLU A 175 20.62 -5.21 -14.18
CA GLU A 175 21.68 -6.21 -14.10
C GLU A 175 22.84 -5.69 -14.94
N ASP A 176 23.73 -4.91 -14.34
CA ASP A 176 25.05 -4.61 -14.92
C ASP A 176 25.97 -5.82 -14.80
#